data_AF-A0A969EC90-F1
#
_entry.id   AF-A0A969EC90-F1
#
_cell.length_a   1.000
_cell.length_b   1.000
_cell.length_c   1.000
_cell.angle_alpha   90.00
_cell.angle_beta   90.00
_cell.angle_gamma   90.00
#
_symmetry.space_group_name_H-M   'P 1'
#
loop_
_entity.id
_entity.type
_entity.pdbx_description
1 polymer ?
#
loop_
_entity_poly.entity_id
_entity_poly.type
_entity_poly.pdbx_seq_one_letter_code
_entity_poly.pdbx_strand_id
1 'polypeptide(L)'
;MLKSSIILLSLTTIAMMQPMSPTQAAEPSKTSPAIHVDQLRPTVVMGKLGQPLGKVITISGKVVSGDRSAKSNHPDDLALQVLQVNDQALATPVTLPWTVFTTAAIKPPKLHQAFKYVGYETGSFTGVPHEAFKVLSAVASREFHFESRFEVLQEDLRIVQNRADLMRSPQQRVRLVGQYVVTRRKPDPMSTGIPGFKGDYLTVQIVLQDGTAIALNSPLIKQSLRSAEEVKQYEGQLVEVTGRLESLPSPRKEQRSLTFIVPESIRLSFQQ
;
A
#
# COMPACT_ATOMS: atom_id res chain seq x y z
N MET A 1 37.64 -67.38 51.00
CA MET A 1 38.04 -66.64 49.79
C MET A 1 37.32 -65.29 49.78
N LEU A 2 37.97 -64.29 49.18
CA LEU A 2 37.95 -62.84 49.43
C LEU A 2 36.59 -62.13 49.62
N LYS A 3 36.59 -61.19 50.58
CA LYS A 3 35.66 -60.06 50.72
C LYS A 3 36.14 -58.91 49.81
N SER A 4 35.24 -58.26 49.09
CA SER A 4 35.52 -56.98 48.41
C SER A 4 34.49 -55.92 48.77
N SER A 5 34.99 -54.86 49.40
CA SER A 5 34.29 -53.65 49.79
C SER A 5 34.12 -52.69 48.60
N ILE A 6 32.96 -52.06 48.49
CA ILE A 6 32.69 -50.97 47.54
C ILE A 6 32.80 -49.65 48.31
N ILE A 7 33.74 -48.79 47.88
CA ILE A 7 33.93 -47.43 48.38
C ILE A 7 33.18 -46.47 47.46
N LEU A 8 32.29 -45.66 48.04
CA LEU A 8 31.52 -44.62 47.37
C LEU A 8 32.31 -43.30 47.44
N LEU A 9 32.79 -42.77 46.30
CA LEU A 9 33.40 -41.45 46.23
C LEU A 9 32.33 -40.40 45.89
N SER A 10 32.14 -39.43 46.78
CA SER A 10 31.33 -38.22 46.54
C SER A 10 32.12 -37.18 45.76
N LEU A 11 31.59 -36.76 44.60
CA LEU A 11 32.14 -35.71 43.75
C LEU A 11 31.63 -34.34 44.23
N THR A 12 32.54 -33.53 44.78
CA THR A 12 32.24 -32.15 45.22
C THR A 12 32.57 -31.18 44.10
N THR A 13 31.57 -30.56 43.49
CA THR A 13 31.75 -29.56 42.42
C THR A 13 32.15 -28.21 43.02
N ILE A 14 33.41 -27.79 42.82
CA ILE A 14 33.89 -26.45 43.18
C ILE A 14 33.54 -25.49 42.03
N ALA A 15 32.66 -24.53 42.30
CA ALA A 15 32.36 -23.43 41.38
C ALA A 15 33.58 -22.49 41.30
N MET A 16 34.28 -22.50 40.16
CA MET A 16 35.33 -21.53 39.88
C MET A 16 34.70 -20.18 39.49
N MET A 17 34.78 -19.20 40.40
CA MET A 17 34.52 -17.80 40.07
C MET A 17 35.62 -17.31 39.12
N GLN A 18 35.26 -17.07 37.86
CA GLN A 18 36.15 -16.39 36.93
C GLN A 18 36.20 -14.90 37.29
N PRO A 19 37.39 -14.27 37.33
CA PRO A 19 37.51 -12.83 37.49
C PRO A 19 36.88 -12.13 36.28
N MET A 20 35.92 -11.24 36.55
CA MET A 20 35.38 -10.34 35.52
C MET A 20 36.53 -9.53 34.94
N SER A 21 36.76 -9.69 33.64
CA SER A 21 37.70 -8.84 32.93
C SER A 21 37.19 -7.40 32.96
N PRO A 22 38.05 -6.39 33.21
CA PRO A 22 37.65 -5.00 33.15
C PRO A 22 37.13 -4.71 31.75
N THR A 23 35.88 -4.23 31.68
CA THR A 23 35.25 -3.70 30.48
C THR A 23 36.21 -2.71 29.83
N GLN A 24 36.81 -3.11 28.71
CA GLN A 24 37.55 -2.20 27.84
C GLN A 24 36.59 -1.08 27.44
N ALA A 25 36.87 0.13 27.94
CA ALA A 25 36.20 1.33 27.49
C ALA A 25 36.39 1.41 25.97
N ALA A 26 35.28 1.29 25.24
CA ALA A 26 35.26 1.43 23.79
C ALA A 26 35.92 2.77 23.42
N GLU A 27 36.95 2.70 22.57
CA GLU A 27 37.59 3.90 22.04
C GLU A 27 36.53 4.80 21.37
N PRO A 28 36.62 6.14 21.54
CA PRO A 28 35.66 7.07 20.97
C PRO A 28 35.59 6.85 19.46
N SER A 29 34.40 6.48 18.98
CA SER A 29 34.14 6.25 17.57
C SER A 29 34.57 7.48 16.76
N LYS A 30 35.34 7.25 15.69
CA LYS A 30 35.74 8.29 14.74
C LYS A 30 34.49 9.07 14.33
N THR A 31 34.42 10.32 14.77
CA THR A 31 33.31 11.22 14.45
C THR A 31 33.37 11.49 12.96
N SER A 32 32.29 11.17 12.23
CA SER A 32 32.17 11.52 10.82
C SER A 32 32.36 13.02 10.64
N PRO A 33 33.03 13.48 9.57
CA PRO A 33 33.24 14.91 9.34
C PRO A 33 31.91 15.65 9.27
N ALA A 34 31.86 16.85 9.87
CA ALA A 34 30.69 17.71 9.80
C ALA A 34 30.43 18.16 8.35
N ILE A 35 29.17 18.09 7.92
CA ILE A 35 28.72 18.53 6.59
C ILE A 35 28.01 19.87 6.74
N HIS A 36 28.47 20.90 6.03
CA HIS A 36 27.79 22.21 6.01
C HIS A 36 26.56 22.16 5.11
N VAL A 37 25.50 22.90 5.48
CA VAL A 37 24.25 22.96 4.69
C VAL A 37 24.50 23.41 3.24
N ASP A 38 25.44 24.31 3.02
CA ASP A 38 25.79 24.76 1.66
C ASP A 38 26.42 23.67 0.81
N GLN A 39 27.03 22.65 1.44
CA GLN A 39 27.54 21.47 0.75
C GLN A 39 26.42 20.51 0.35
N LEU A 40 25.24 20.59 0.99
CA LEU A 40 24.08 19.76 0.61
C LEU A 40 23.45 20.24 -0.70
N ARG A 41 23.52 21.53 -1.05
CA ARG A 41 22.93 22.05 -2.29
C ARG A 41 23.50 21.41 -3.56
N PRO A 42 24.82 21.28 -3.75
CA PRO A 42 25.39 20.58 -4.90
C PRO A 42 25.43 19.05 -4.71
N THR A 43 25.24 18.53 -3.50
CA THR A 43 25.39 17.10 -3.20
C THR A 43 24.07 16.37 -3.35
N VAL A 44 24.08 15.30 -4.14
CA VAL A 44 22.95 14.38 -4.21
C VAL A 44 22.86 13.57 -2.93
N VAL A 45 21.83 13.82 -2.11
CA VAL A 45 21.56 13.03 -0.91
C VAL A 45 20.80 11.77 -1.31
N MET A 46 21.36 10.61 -1.02
CA MET A 46 20.75 9.31 -1.31
C MET A 46 19.80 8.91 -0.17
N GLY A 47 18.57 8.53 -0.53
CA GLY A 47 17.57 8.00 0.39
C GLY A 47 17.75 6.52 0.72
N LYS A 48 16.91 6.01 1.62
CA LYS A 48 16.89 4.59 2.05
C LYS A 48 16.54 3.64 0.90
N LEU A 49 15.85 4.13 -0.12
CA LEU A 49 15.50 3.37 -1.32
C LEU A 49 16.61 3.33 -2.37
N GLY A 50 17.80 3.85 -2.07
CA GLY A 50 18.94 3.87 -3.01
C GLY A 50 18.73 4.84 -4.18
N GLN A 51 17.83 5.82 -4.03
CA GLN A 51 17.55 6.86 -5.02
C GLN A 51 17.82 8.24 -4.42
N PRO A 52 18.15 9.26 -5.23
CA PRO A 52 18.22 10.64 -4.77
C PRO A 52 16.93 11.09 -4.06
N LEU A 53 17.04 11.79 -2.93
CA LEU A 53 15.90 12.46 -2.31
C LEU A 53 15.27 13.46 -3.30
N GLY A 54 13.95 13.55 -3.27
CA GLY A 54 13.15 14.38 -4.18
C GLY A 54 12.92 13.78 -5.57
N LYS A 55 13.61 12.70 -5.95
CA LYS A 55 13.36 12.01 -7.21
C LYS A 55 12.03 11.28 -7.17
N VAL A 56 11.16 11.56 -8.14
CA VAL A 56 9.92 10.80 -8.32
C VAL A 56 10.26 9.40 -8.83
N ILE A 57 9.80 8.39 -8.09
CA ILE A 57 10.06 6.97 -8.34
C ILE A 57 8.78 6.16 -8.12
N THR A 58 8.77 4.96 -8.70
CA THR A 58 7.72 3.97 -8.47
C THR A 58 8.22 2.92 -7.50
N ILE A 59 7.46 2.62 -6.44
CA ILE A 59 7.77 1.58 -5.47
C ILE A 59 6.69 0.49 -5.52
N SER A 60 7.08 -0.75 -5.30
CA SER A 60 6.15 -1.87 -5.13
C SER A 60 6.55 -2.75 -3.96
N GLY A 61 5.57 -3.43 -3.38
CA GLY A 61 5.80 -4.26 -2.21
C GLY A 61 4.52 -4.77 -1.59
N LYS A 62 4.57 -5.01 -0.28
CA LYS A 62 3.42 -5.47 0.51
C LYS A 62 3.21 -4.63 1.76
N VAL A 63 1.97 -4.48 2.16
CA VAL A 63 1.61 -3.77 3.39
C VAL A 63 1.81 -4.70 4.58
N VAL A 64 2.51 -4.22 5.59
CA VAL A 64 2.81 -4.94 6.83
C VAL A 64 2.36 -4.12 8.04
N SER A 65 2.32 -4.75 9.21
CA SER A 65 2.09 -4.04 10.47
C SER A 65 3.32 -3.17 10.79
N GLY A 66 3.09 -1.95 11.27
CA GLY A 66 4.15 -1.10 11.80
C GLY A 66 4.65 -1.59 13.16
N ASP A 67 5.91 -1.28 13.49
CA ASP A 67 6.60 -1.67 14.73
C ASP A 67 6.40 -0.67 15.89
N ARG A 68 5.35 0.17 15.88
CA ARG A 68 5.15 1.13 16.98
C ARG A 68 4.65 0.44 18.25
N SER A 69 5.35 0.75 19.35
CA SER A 69 5.11 0.19 20.68
C SER A 69 3.65 0.33 21.14
N ALA A 70 3.23 -0.62 21.98
CA ALA A 70 1.86 -0.90 22.45
C ALA A 70 1.07 0.24 23.17
N LYS A 71 1.45 1.51 23.01
CA LYS A 71 0.76 2.69 23.56
C LYS A 71 0.05 3.56 22.51
N SER A 72 0.17 3.25 21.22
CA SER A 72 -0.56 3.93 20.15
C SER A 72 -1.84 3.16 19.82
N ASN A 73 -2.99 3.59 20.35
CA ASN A 73 -4.32 3.02 20.02
C ASN A 73 -4.86 3.56 18.68
N HIS A 74 -4.01 3.83 17.69
CA HIS A 74 -4.48 4.26 16.37
C HIS A 74 -4.71 3.04 15.46
N PRO A 75 -5.91 2.87 14.90
CA PRO A 75 -6.30 1.70 14.10
C PRO A 75 -5.56 1.55 12.74
N ASP A 76 -4.55 2.37 12.44
CA ASP A 76 -3.91 2.50 11.12
C ASP A 76 -2.37 2.49 11.17
N ASP A 77 -1.73 1.73 12.08
CA ASP A 77 -0.26 1.52 12.10
C ASP A 77 0.20 0.61 10.92
N LEU A 78 0.00 1.09 9.71
CA LEU A 78 0.42 0.42 8.47
C LEU A 78 1.83 0.86 8.08
N ALA A 79 2.61 -0.11 7.63
CA ALA A 79 3.91 0.14 7.01
C ALA A 79 3.98 -0.49 5.62
N LEU A 80 4.77 0.12 4.75
CA LEU A 80 5.06 -0.38 3.42
C LEU A 80 6.38 -1.14 3.47
N GLN A 81 6.33 -2.47 3.34
CA GLN A 81 7.54 -3.24 3.04
C GLN A 81 7.80 -3.16 1.55
N VAL A 82 8.70 -2.27 1.15
CA VAL A 82 9.13 -2.05 -0.23
C VAL A 82 10.07 -3.17 -0.65
N LEU A 83 9.74 -3.79 -1.78
CA LEU A 83 10.51 -4.90 -2.38
C LEU A 83 11.18 -4.47 -3.68
N GLN A 84 10.61 -3.51 -4.40
CA GLN A 84 11.15 -3.02 -5.66
C GLN A 84 11.05 -1.49 -5.78
N VAL A 85 11.97 -0.92 -6.54
CA VAL A 85 12.04 0.49 -6.92
C VAL A 85 12.25 0.58 -8.43
N ASN A 86 11.39 1.29 -9.16
CA ASN A 86 11.39 1.40 -10.62
C ASN A 86 11.52 0.03 -11.31
N ASP A 87 10.70 -0.92 -10.86
CA ASP A 87 10.67 -2.32 -11.31
C ASP A 87 11.97 -3.12 -11.06
N GLN A 88 12.96 -2.56 -10.36
CA GLN A 88 14.17 -3.25 -9.91
C GLN A 88 14.02 -3.73 -8.47
N ALA A 89 14.33 -5.01 -8.22
CA ALA A 89 14.29 -5.57 -6.87
C ALA A 89 15.37 -4.95 -5.96
N LEU A 90 15.00 -4.64 -4.72
CA LEU A 90 15.94 -4.21 -3.70
C LEU A 90 16.73 -5.42 -3.17
N ALA A 91 18.02 -5.22 -2.90
CA ALA A 91 18.86 -6.25 -2.28
C ALA A 91 18.35 -6.65 -0.88
N THR A 92 17.74 -5.71 -0.17
CA THR A 92 17.09 -5.94 1.12
C THR A 92 15.78 -5.16 1.15
N PRO A 93 14.65 -5.78 1.55
CA PRO A 93 13.40 -5.06 1.73
C PRO A 93 13.55 -3.88 2.68
N VAL A 94 12.93 -2.74 2.33
CA VAL A 94 12.94 -1.54 3.16
C VAL A 94 11.53 -1.30 3.69
N THR A 95 11.38 -1.23 5.01
CA THR A 95 10.10 -0.91 5.65
C THR A 95 10.00 0.60 5.88
N LEU A 96 8.95 1.21 5.34
CA LEU A 96 8.67 2.64 5.47
C LEU A 96 7.31 2.85 6.14
N PRO A 97 7.12 3.90 6.96
CA PRO A 97 5.80 4.25 7.46
C PRO A 97 4.87 4.60 6.30
N TRP A 98 3.58 4.25 6.42
CA TRP A 98 2.57 4.75 5.48
C TRP A 98 2.43 6.27 5.64
N THR A 99 2.78 7.02 4.61
CA THR A 99 2.65 8.49 4.57
C THR A 99 2.14 8.90 3.21
N VAL A 100 1.12 9.75 3.18
CA VAL A 100 0.48 10.22 1.96
C VAL A 100 0.68 11.73 1.90
N PHE A 101 1.00 12.23 0.71
CA PHE A 101 1.09 13.66 0.49
C PHE A 101 -0.26 14.31 0.82
N THR A 102 -0.26 15.44 1.55
CA THR A 102 -1.47 16.00 2.19
C THR A 102 -2.66 16.20 1.24
N THR A 103 -2.41 16.42 -0.05
CA THR A 103 -3.45 16.65 -1.07
C THR A 103 -3.71 15.44 -1.96
N ALA A 104 -3.05 14.30 -1.74
CA ALA A 104 -3.22 13.11 -2.56
C ALA A 104 -4.47 12.33 -2.14
N ALA A 105 -5.36 12.07 -3.11
CA ALA A 105 -6.61 11.34 -2.90
C ALA A 105 -6.39 9.82 -2.91
N ILE A 106 -5.53 9.33 -2.01
CA ILE A 106 -5.13 7.91 -1.94
C ILE A 106 -5.76 7.28 -0.70
N LYS A 107 -6.48 6.19 -0.92
CA LYS A 107 -7.05 5.41 0.17
C LYS A 107 -5.94 4.68 0.91
N PRO A 108 -6.01 4.58 2.25
CA PRO A 108 -5.11 3.73 3.00
C PRO A 108 -5.15 2.29 2.46
N PRO A 109 -4.00 1.64 2.27
CA PRO A 109 -3.97 0.25 1.82
C PRO A 109 -4.47 -0.69 2.91
N LYS A 110 -4.80 -1.93 2.54
CA LYS A 110 -5.13 -2.97 3.51
C LYS A 110 -3.88 -3.74 3.92
N LEU A 111 -3.87 -4.22 5.17
CA LEU A 111 -2.82 -5.10 5.66
C LEU A 111 -2.65 -6.33 4.73
N HIS A 112 -1.40 -6.73 4.49
CA HIS A 112 -1.00 -7.82 3.60
C HIS A 112 -1.32 -7.63 2.11
N GLN A 113 -1.86 -6.47 1.71
CA GLN A 113 -2.13 -6.17 0.31
C GLN A 113 -0.82 -5.83 -0.42
N ALA A 114 -0.68 -6.31 -1.65
CA ALA A 114 0.34 -5.80 -2.55
C ALA A 114 0.01 -4.37 -2.98
N PHE A 115 1.04 -3.54 -3.15
CA PHE A 115 0.88 -2.17 -3.63
C PHE A 115 1.85 -1.85 -4.75
N LYS A 116 1.48 -0.84 -5.55
CA LYS A 116 2.37 -0.13 -6.45
C LYS A 116 2.05 1.37 -6.36
N TYR A 117 3.01 2.16 -5.94
CA TYR A 117 2.84 3.58 -5.65
C TYR A 117 3.88 4.41 -6.40
N VAL A 118 3.50 5.60 -6.84
CA VAL A 118 4.43 6.62 -7.33
C VAL A 118 4.53 7.72 -6.28
N GLY A 119 5.74 8.16 -6.00
CA GLY A 119 6.02 9.15 -4.97
C GLY A 119 7.48 9.55 -4.97
N TYR A 120 7.94 10.18 -3.90
CA TYR A 120 9.35 10.52 -3.73
C TYR A 120 9.77 10.39 -2.26
N GLU A 121 11.03 10.08 -2.03
CA GLU A 121 11.62 10.13 -0.70
C GLU A 121 12.05 11.57 -0.37
N THR A 122 11.68 12.06 0.81
CA THR A 122 12.09 13.36 1.34
C THR A 122 12.66 13.17 2.74
N GLY A 123 13.25 14.21 3.32
CA GLY A 123 13.77 14.14 4.68
C GLY A 123 13.79 15.46 5.41
N SER A 124 13.84 15.36 6.73
CA SER A 124 13.86 16.50 7.65
C SER A 124 14.61 16.13 8.93
N PHE A 125 15.24 17.13 9.55
CA PHE A 125 15.68 16.98 10.94
C PHE A 125 14.47 17.03 11.87
N THR A 126 14.41 16.08 12.80
CA THR A 126 13.34 15.93 13.79
C THR A 126 13.93 15.74 15.18
N GLY A 127 13.11 15.84 16.22
CA GLY A 127 13.52 15.72 17.62
C GLY A 127 14.02 17.02 18.25
N VAL A 128 14.55 16.94 19.46
CA VAL A 128 15.05 18.09 20.22
C VAL A 128 16.55 17.89 20.47
N PRO A 129 17.41 18.87 20.11
CA PRO A 129 18.85 18.79 20.38
C PRO A 129 19.11 18.60 21.87
N HIS A 130 20.08 17.74 22.22
CA HIS A 130 20.34 17.39 23.61
C HIS A 130 20.71 18.61 24.46
N GLU A 131 21.39 19.60 23.87
CA GLU A 131 21.79 20.84 24.52
C GLU A 131 20.61 21.74 24.90
N ALA A 132 19.45 21.60 24.23
CA ALA A 132 18.27 22.41 24.53
C ALA A 132 17.74 22.14 25.96
N PHE A 133 17.95 20.92 26.48
CA PHE A 133 17.57 20.55 27.85
C PHE A 133 18.40 21.23 28.93
N LYS A 134 19.49 21.91 28.57
CA LYS A 134 20.23 22.78 29.51
C LYS A 134 19.47 24.07 29.83
N VAL A 135 18.54 24.46 28.97
CA VAL A 135 17.81 25.73 29.04
C VAL A 135 16.31 25.52 29.25
N LEU A 136 15.78 24.39 28.79
CA LEU A 136 14.38 24.01 28.95
C LEU A 136 14.24 22.87 29.95
N SER A 137 13.17 22.87 30.74
CA SER A 137 12.80 21.72 31.57
C SER A 137 12.63 20.48 30.70
N ALA A 138 13.11 19.33 31.18
CA ALA A 138 13.06 18.07 30.44
C ALA A 138 11.61 17.71 30.06
N VAL A 139 11.32 17.76 28.77
CA VAL A 139 10.10 17.21 28.17
C VAL A 139 10.45 15.89 27.50
N ALA A 140 9.55 14.91 27.59
CA ALA A 140 9.71 13.65 26.86
C ALA A 140 9.75 13.94 25.36
N SER A 141 10.92 13.80 24.75
CA SER A 141 11.13 14.06 23.33
C SER A 141 12.00 12.97 22.70
N ARG A 142 12.06 12.96 21.37
CA ARG A 142 12.96 12.07 20.62
C ARG A 142 14.32 12.73 20.42
N GLU A 143 15.35 11.90 20.33
CA GLU A 143 16.70 12.33 19.95
C GLU A 143 16.69 13.13 18.63
N PHE A 144 17.49 14.18 18.54
CA PHE A 144 17.61 15.00 17.35
C PHE A 144 18.36 14.25 16.25
N HIS A 145 17.71 13.98 15.12
CA HIS A 145 18.31 13.25 14.00
C HIS A 145 17.66 13.62 12.66
N PHE A 146 18.33 13.26 11.56
CA PHE A 146 17.74 13.32 10.24
C PHE A 146 16.90 12.06 9.99
N GLU A 147 15.65 12.24 9.59
CA GLU A 147 14.76 11.14 9.20
C GLU A 147 14.29 11.36 7.76
N SER A 148 14.31 10.28 6.96
CA SER A 148 13.69 10.25 5.63
C SER A 148 12.36 9.49 5.65
N ARG A 149 11.43 9.94 4.81
CA ARG A 149 10.11 9.35 4.60
C ARG A 149 9.72 9.38 3.13
N PHE A 150 8.85 8.48 2.71
CA PHE A 150 8.34 8.44 1.35
C PHE A 150 6.95 9.04 1.28
N GLU A 151 6.79 10.06 0.44
CA GLU A 151 5.51 10.75 0.21
C GLU A 151 4.83 10.12 -1.00
N VAL A 152 3.71 9.45 -0.77
CA VAL A 152 2.94 8.85 -1.86
C VAL A 152 2.13 9.93 -2.57
N LEU A 153 2.32 10.04 -3.90
CA LEU A 153 1.65 10.99 -4.78
C LEU A 153 0.45 10.38 -5.50
N GLN A 154 0.60 9.14 -5.97
CA GLN A 154 -0.47 8.41 -6.64
C GLN A 154 -0.28 6.90 -6.52
N GLU A 155 -1.35 6.16 -6.73
CA GLU A 155 -1.31 4.71 -6.90
C GLU A 155 -1.09 4.37 -8.38
N ASP A 156 -0.11 3.51 -8.64
CA ASP A 156 0.15 2.99 -9.98
C ASP A 156 -0.73 1.77 -10.22
N LEU A 157 -2.01 2.06 -10.47
CA LEU A 157 -2.99 1.03 -10.78
C LEU A 157 -2.75 0.48 -12.17
N ARG A 158 -2.75 -0.85 -12.27
CA ARG A 158 -2.68 -1.55 -13.55
C ARG A 158 -3.82 -1.09 -14.45
N ILE A 159 -3.45 -0.63 -15.65
CA ILE A 159 -4.39 -0.26 -16.69
C ILE A 159 -4.86 -1.55 -17.36
N VAL A 160 -6.17 -1.70 -17.47
CA VAL A 160 -6.80 -2.85 -18.13
C VAL A 160 -7.52 -2.33 -19.38
N GLN A 161 -6.99 -2.69 -20.55
CA GLN A 161 -7.48 -2.26 -21.86
C GLN A 161 -8.04 -3.39 -22.71
N ASN A 162 -7.82 -4.65 -22.29
CA ASN A 162 -8.26 -5.84 -22.99
C ASN A 162 -8.56 -6.98 -22.02
N ARG A 163 -9.08 -8.09 -22.55
CA ARG A 163 -9.39 -9.31 -21.80
C ARG A 163 -8.17 -9.99 -21.19
N ALA A 164 -7.03 -9.97 -21.85
CA ALA A 164 -5.83 -10.61 -21.32
C ALA A 164 -5.37 -9.92 -20.03
N ASP A 165 -5.51 -8.59 -19.94
CA ASP A 165 -5.23 -7.82 -18.73
C ASP A 165 -6.21 -8.08 -17.60
N LEU A 166 -7.49 -8.29 -17.91
CA LEU A 166 -8.51 -8.71 -16.94
C LEU A 166 -8.13 -10.04 -16.29
N MET A 167 -7.77 -11.04 -17.09
CA MET A 167 -7.45 -12.40 -16.61
C MET A 167 -6.22 -12.43 -15.71
N ARG A 168 -5.30 -11.47 -15.88
CA ARG A 168 -4.08 -11.34 -15.07
C ARG A 168 -4.29 -10.55 -13.77
N SER A 169 -5.48 -10.01 -13.53
CA SER A 169 -5.76 -9.10 -12.40
C SER A 169 -6.99 -9.51 -11.57
N PRO A 170 -7.14 -10.79 -11.18
CA PRO A 170 -8.32 -11.23 -10.42
C PRO A 170 -8.38 -10.54 -9.05
N GLN A 171 -9.55 -9.99 -8.70
CA GLN A 171 -9.83 -9.39 -7.39
C GLN A 171 -8.94 -8.19 -7.00
N GLN A 172 -8.23 -7.60 -7.97
CA GLN A 172 -7.38 -6.45 -7.75
C GLN A 172 -8.13 -5.14 -8.04
N ARG A 173 -7.65 -4.08 -7.40
CA ARG A 173 -8.03 -2.70 -7.76
C ARG A 173 -7.31 -2.36 -9.06
N VAL A 174 -8.05 -1.88 -10.05
CA VAL A 174 -7.54 -1.61 -11.40
C VAL A 174 -8.08 -0.30 -11.92
N ARG A 175 -7.49 0.14 -13.03
CA ARG A 175 -7.93 1.28 -13.81
C ARG A 175 -8.37 0.79 -15.20
N LEU A 176 -9.67 0.79 -15.45
CA LEU A 176 -10.25 0.43 -16.74
C LEU A 176 -10.31 1.65 -17.64
N VAL A 177 -9.91 1.48 -18.90
CA VAL A 177 -10.10 2.50 -19.94
C VAL A 177 -10.93 1.88 -21.06
N GLY A 178 -12.08 2.49 -21.34
CA GLY A 178 -13.00 1.96 -22.35
C GLY A 178 -14.18 2.89 -22.60
N GLN A 179 -15.01 2.51 -23.57
CA GLN A 179 -16.19 3.28 -23.96
C GLN A 179 -17.35 3.01 -23.01
N TYR A 180 -18.01 4.07 -22.55
CA TYR A 180 -19.18 3.96 -21.68
C TYR A 180 -20.43 3.67 -22.51
N VAL A 181 -20.95 2.45 -22.42
CA VAL A 181 -22.09 1.96 -23.20
C VAL A 181 -23.26 1.67 -22.28
N VAL A 182 -24.42 2.22 -22.63
CA VAL A 182 -25.63 2.16 -21.80
C VAL A 182 -26.59 1.13 -22.38
N THR A 183 -27.10 0.26 -21.51
CA THR A 183 -28.22 -0.63 -21.82
C THR A 183 -29.48 -0.08 -21.15
N ARG A 184 -30.51 0.16 -21.95
CA ARG A 184 -31.82 0.64 -21.50
C ARG A 184 -32.79 -0.53 -21.46
N ARG A 185 -33.45 -0.76 -20.32
CA ARG A 185 -34.50 -1.77 -20.19
C ARG A 185 -35.72 -1.18 -19.50
N LYS A 186 -36.90 -1.50 -19.99
CA LYS A 186 -38.13 -1.27 -19.23
C LYS A 186 -38.31 -2.44 -18.26
N PRO A 187 -38.42 -2.19 -16.95
CA PRO A 187 -38.66 -3.25 -15.99
C PRO A 187 -40.04 -3.87 -16.20
N ASP A 188 -40.14 -5.17 -15.97
CA ASP A 188 -41.43 -5.77 -15.65
C ASP A 188 -41.81 -5.34 -14.22
N PRO A 189 -42.92 -4.62 -14.02
CA PRO A 189 -43.39 -4.19 -12.69
C PRO A 189 -43.51 -5.35 -11.70
N MET A 190 -43.78 -6.57 -12.16
CA MET A 190 -43.95 -7.77 -11.34
C MET A 190 -42.63 -8.37 -10.86
N SER A 191 -41.49 -8.06 -11.50
CA SER A 191 -40.20 -8.71 -11.28
C SER A 191 -39.22 -7.92 -10.39
N THR A 192 -39.44 -6.63 -10.18
CA THR A 192 -38.36 -5.75 -9.68
C THR A 192 -38.34 -5.57 -8.17
N GLY A 193 -39.43 -5.91 -7.47
CA GLY A 193 -39.53 -5.73 -6.02
C GLY A 193 -39.20 -4.30 -5.56
N ILE A 194 -39.39 -3.29 -6.42
CA ILE A 194 -39.37 -1.86 -6.06
C ILE A 194 -40.80 -1.35 -6.31
N PRO A 195 -41.66 -1.35 -5.29
CA PRO A 195 -43.00 -0.81 -5.41
C PRO A 195 -42.92 0.65 -5.93
N GLY A 196 -43.54 0.92 -7.08
CA GLY A 196 -43.69 2.29 -7.60
C GLY A 196 -42.55 2.84 -8.47
N PHE A 197 -41.53 2.06 -8.86
CA PHE A 197 -40.52 2.56 -9.81
C PHE A 197 -41.12 2.73 -11.22
N LYS A 198 -41.04 3.95 -11.77
CA LYS A 198 -41.64 4.33 -13.08
C LYS A 198 -40.61 4.76 -14.14
N GLY A 199 -39.32 4.48 -13.93
CA GLY A 199 -38.24 4.86 -14.85
C GLY A 199 -37.72 3.73 -15.74
N ASP A 200 -36.77 4.05 -16.62
CA ASP A 200 -35.96 3.06 -17.32
C ASP A 200 -34.88 2.49 -16.39
N TYR A 201 -34.59 1.19 -16.52
CA TYR A 201 -33.45 0.55 -15.89
C TYR A 201 -32.24 0.82 -16.78
N LEU A 202 -31.41 1.77 -16.36
CA LEU A 202 -30.17 2.12 -17.04
C LEU A 202 -29.03 1.35 -16.39
N THR A 203 -28.50 0.37 -17.10
CA THR A 203 -27.26 -0.33 -16.70
C THR A 203 -26.15 0.04 -17.66
N VAL A 204 -24.91 -0.09 -17.20
CA VAL A 204 -23.75 0.39 -17.94
C VAL A 204 -22.70 -0.68 -18.06
N GLN A 205 -22.08 -0.71 -19.24
CA GLN A 205 -20.90 -1.50 -19.52
C GLN A 205 -19.77 -0.58 -19.99
N ILE A 206 -18.56 -0.92 -19.57
CA ILE A 206 -17.33 -0.35 -20.11
C ILE A 206 -16.82 -1.32 -21.17
N VAL A 207 -16.83 -0.88 -22.43
CA VAL A 207 -16.34 -1.66 -23.56
C VAL A 207 -14.87 -1.33 -23.76
N LEU A 208 -14.02 -2.33 -23.54
CA LEU A 208 -12.57 -2.24 -23.70
C LEU A 208 -12.17 -2.16 -25.18
N GLN A 209 -10.88 -1.91 -25.45
CA GLN A 209 -10.36 -1.74 -26.82
C GLN A 209 -10.57 -2.99 -27.70
N ASP A 210 -10.53 -4.18 -27.10
CA ASP A 210 -10.75 -5.46 -27.80
C ASP A 210 -12.23 -5.85 -27.91
N GLY A 211 -13.14 -4.93 -27.58
CA GLY A 211 -14.59 -5.17 -27.57
C GLY A 211 -15.08 -5.92 -26.33
N THR A 212 -14.22 -6.25 -25.36
CA THR A 212 -14.65 -6.89 -24.12
C THR A 212 -15.51 -5.94 -23.29
N ALA A 213 -16.76 -6.33 -23.04
CA ALA A 213 -17.68 -5.55 -22.21
C ALA A 213 -17.59 -5.97 -20.74
N ILE A 214 -17.39 -5.00 -19.84
CA ILE A 214 -17.38 -5.20 -18.40
C ILE A 214 -18.54 -4.42 -17.79
N ALA A 215 -19.39 -5.09 -17.02
CA ALA A 215 -20.47 -4.39 -16.33
C ALA A 215 -19.94 -3.49 -15.21
N LEU A 216 -20.55 -2.31 -15.08
CA LEU A 216 -20.34 -1.40 -13.96
C LEU A 216 -21.30 -1.80 -12.84
N ASN A 217 -20.76 -2.32 -11.73
CA ASN A 217 -21.43 -3.13 -10.70
C ASN A 217 -21.98 -4.46 -11.20
N SER A 218 -22.37 -5.32 -10.25
CA SER A 218 -23.04 -6.59 -10.58
C SER A 218 -24.38 -6.30 -11.28
N PRO A 219 -24.63 -6.87 -12.47
CA PRO A 219 -25.89 -6.65 -13.19
C PRO A 219 -27.09 -7.31 -12.51
N LEU A 220 -26.86 -8.08 -11.44
CA LEU A 220 -27.90 -8.79 -10.69
C LEU A 220 -28.45 -7.99 -9.50
N ILE A 221 -27.87 -6.83 -9.20
CA ILE A 221 -28.26 -6.02 -8.03
C ILE A 221 -28.72 -4.63 -8.44
N LYS A 222 -29.60 -4.03 -7.62
CA LYS A 222 -30.19 -2.70 -7.86
C LYS A 222 -29.15 -1.58 -7.90
N GLN A 223 -28.01 -1.76 -7.23
CA GLN A 223 -26.88 -0.82 -7.22
C GLN A 223 -26.17 -0.68 -8.58
N SER A 224 -26.53 -1.50 -9.58
CA SER A 224 -26.07 -1.33 -10.97
C SER A 224 -26.84 -0.28 -11.77
N LEU A 225 -27.99 0.18 -11.25
CA LEU A 225 -28.78 1.21 -11.90
C LEU A 225 -28.07 2.56 -11.81
N ARG A 226 -27.98 3.26 -12.95
CA ARG A 226 -27.36 4.58 -13.07
C ARG A 226 -28.43 5.66 -13.25
N SER A 227 -28.12 6.86 -12.80
CA SER A 227 -29.04 7.99 -12.98
C SER A 227 -29.02 8.47 -14.44
N ALA A 228 -30.08 9.13 -14.87
CA ALA A 228 -30.17 9.69 -16.22
C ALA A 228 -29.13 10.80 -16.43
N GLU A 229 -28.81 11.56 -15.38
CA GLU A 229 -27.82 12.65 -15.40
C GLU A 229 -26.42 12.11 -15.68
N GLU A 230 -26.03 11.03 -15.01
CA GLU A 230 -24.74 10.39 -15.23
C GLU A 230 -24.65 9.81 -16.64
N VAL A 231 -25.69 9.10 -17.08
CA VAL A 231 -25.75 8.53 -18.43
C VAL A 231 -25.58 9.63 -19.47
N LYS A 232 -26.28 10.76 -19.32
CA LYS A 232 -26.14 11.91 -20.21
C LYS A 232 -24.72 12.46 -20.25
N GLN A 233 -23.99 12.42 -19.14
CA GLN A 233 -22.61 12.92 -19.05
C GLN A 233 -21.60 12.01 -19.77
N TYR A 234 -21.79 10.69 -19.71
CA TYR A 234 -20.76 9.73 -20.14
C TYR A 234 -21.12 8.89 -21.36
N GLU A 235 -22.38 8.79 -21.78
CA GLU A 235 -22.81 7.92 -22.87
C GLU A 235 -21.99 8.13 -24.16
N GLY A 236 -21.38 7.06 -24.65
CA GLY A 236 -20.54 7.04 -25.85
C GLY A 236 -19.13 7.60 -25.66
N GLN A 237 -18.82 8.19 -24.50
CA GLN A 237 -17.51 8.77 -24.21
C GLN A 237 -16.48 7.70 -23.81
N LEU A 238 -15.21 8.01 -24.05
CA LEU A 238 -14.10 7.25 -23.49
C LEU A 238 -13.93 7.65 -22.02
N VAL A 239 -14.04 6.68 -21.12
CA VAL A 239 -13.96 6.90 -19.69
C VAL A 239 -12.83 6.10 -19.06
N GLU A 240 -12.34 6.63 -17.95
CA GLU A 240 -11.46 5.92 -17.05
C GLU A 240 -12.23 5.59 -15.76
N VAL A 241 -12.31 4.30 -15.43
CA VAL A 241 -13.00 3.80 -14.25
C VAL A 241 -11.98 3.16 -13.32
N THR A 242 -11.85 3.68 -12.11
CA THR A 242 -11.06 3.06 -11.05
C THR A 242 -11.97 2.28 -10.13
N GLY A 243 -11.61 1.04 -9.82
CA GLY A 243 -12.44 0.19 -8.97
C GLY A 243 -11.87 -1.21 -8.77
N ARG A 244 -12.63 -2.06 -8.09
CA ARG A 244 -12.26 -3.46 -7.85
C ARG A 244 -12.93 -4.37 -8.87
N LEU A 245 -12.15 -5.24 -9.52
CA LEU A 245 -12.70 -6.30 -10.35
C LEU A 245 -13.25 -7.42 -9.48
N GLU A 246 -14.48 -7.82 -9.74
CA GLU A 246 -15.12 -8.96 -9.12
C GLU A 246 -15.65 -9.90 -10.20
N SER A 247 -15.86 -11.16 -9.83
CA SER A 247 -16.38 -12.17 -10.74
C SER A 247 -17.37 -13.03 -9.98
N LEU A 248 -18.58 -13.13 -10.53
CA LEU A 248 -19.60 -14.03 -9.99
C LEU A 248 -19.42 -15.42 -10.61
N PRO A 249 -19.41 -16.48 -9.79
CA PRO A 249 -19.48 -17.83 -10.30
C PRO A 249 -20.82 -17.97 -11.02
N SER A 250 -20.78 -18.50 -12.25
CA SER A 250 -22.01 -18.81 -12.95
C SER A 250 -22.73 -19.97 -12.26
N PRO A 251 -24.04 -19.87 -12.01
CA PRO A 251 -24.83 -20.98 -11.44
C PRO A 251 -24.99 -22.16 -12.41
N ARG A 252 -24.65 -21.99 -13.70
CA ARG A 252 -24.62 -23.07 -14.69
C ARG A 252 -23.17 -23.36 -15.08
N LYS A 253 -22.75 -24.64 -14.98
CA LYS A 253 -21.39 -25.12 -15.30
C LYS A 253 -20.87 -24.71 -16.69
N GLU A 254 -21.76 -24.34 -17.61
CA GLU A 254 -21.43 -23.95 -18.99
C GLU A 254 -21.43 -22.43 -19.23
N GLN A 255 -21.95 -21.61 -18.30
CA GLN A 255 -21.93 -20.16 -18.45
C GLN A 255 -20.62 -19.58 -17.92
N ARG A 256 -20.03 -18.68 -18.71
CA ARG A 256 -18.81 -17.94 -18.35
C ARG A 256 -19.07 -17.12 -17.08
N SER A 257 -18.07 -17.07 -16.19
CA SER A 257 -18.07 -16.18 -15.02
C SER A 257 -18.35 -14.75 -15.45
N LEU A 258 -19.28 -14.08 -14.77
CA LEU A 258 -19.62 -12.70 -15.09
C LEU A 258 -18.67 -11.77 -14.34
N THR A 259 -17.80 -11.11 -15.09
CA THR A 259 -16.85 -10.13 -14.55
C THR A 259 -17.47 -8.73 -14.58
N PHE A 260 -17.36 -8.02 -13.47
CA PHE A 260 -17.82 -6.64 -13.31
C PHE A 260 -16.83 -5.84 -12.48
N ILE A 261 -16.89 -4.52 -12.60
CA ILE A 261 -16.11 -3.60 -11.76
C ILE A 261 -17.04 -2.96 -10.74
N VAL A 262 -16.67 -2.97 -9.47
CA VAL A 262 -17.28 -2.11 -8.46
C VAL A 262 -16.58 -0.76 -8.53
N PRO A 263 -17.20 0.28 -9.12
CA PRO A 263 -16.54 1.54 -9.39
C PRO A 263 -16.36 2.33 -8.09
N GLU A 264 -15.17 2.88 -7.92
CA GLU A 264 -14.86 3.84 -6.86
C GLU A 264 -14.82 5.27 -7.40
N SER A 265 -14.39 5.44 -8.65
CA SER A 265 -14.46 6.69 -9.37
C SER A 265 -14.60 6.43 -10.87
N ILE A 266 -15.25 7.38 -11.55
CA ILE A 266 -15.35 7.45 -13.00
C ILE A 266 -15.03 8.88 -13.43
N ARG A 267 -14.25 9.02 -14.49
CA ARG A 267 -13.93 10.31 -15.12
C ARG A 267 -13.81 10.17 -16.62
N LEU A 268 -13.96 11.28 -17.33
CA LEU A 268 -13.62 11.32 -18.75
C LEU A 268 -12.13 11.04 -18.92
N SER A 269 -11.80 10.18 -19.87
CA SER A 269 -10.42 9.93 -20.25
C SER A 269 -9.98 11.08 -21.16
N PHE A 270 -9.08 11.93 -20.68
CA PHE A 270 -8.40 12.87 -21.55
C PHE A 270 -7.38 12.08 -22.37
N GLN A 271 -7.50 12.09 -23.69
CA GLN A 271 -6.44 11.59 -24.55
C GLN A 271 -5.21 12.46 -24.30
N GLN A 272 -4.17 11.87 -23.70
CA GLN A 272 -2.82 12.41 -23.72
C GLN A 272 -2.14 11.99 -25.02
#